data_AF-A0A820ES06-F1
#
_entry.id   AF-A0A820ES06-F1
#
_cell.length_a   1.000
_cell.length_b   1.000
_cell.length_c   1.000
_cell.angle_alpha   90.00
_cell.angle_beta   90.00
_cell.angle_gamma   90.00
#
_symmetry.space_group_name_H-M   'P 1'
#
loop_
_entity.id
_entity.type
_entity.pdbx_description
1 polymer ?
#
loop_
_entity_poly.entity_id
_entity_poly.type
_entity_poly.pdbx_seq_one_letter_code
_entity_poly.pdbx_strand_id
1 'polypeptide(L)'
;MAIATSHHGQNQSINETNRKHQRIERQFTSDQIAALEIEFFYAKYMTRHGRIRIARKLGLNERQVKIWFSSRRKKWQNESRISNHPH
;
A
#
# COMPACT_ATOMS: atom_id res chain seq x y z
N MET A 1 -9.86 -15.78 23.47
CA MET A 1 -8.57 -15.20 23.93
C MET A 1 -8.22 -14.03 23.03
N ALA A 2 -8.62 -12.81 23.41
CA ALA A 2 -8.29 -11.59 22.68
C ALA A 2 -7.19 -10.87 23.45
N ILE A 3 -5.97 -10.82 22.92
CA ILE A 3 -4.93 -9.97 23.49
C ILE A 3 -4.88 -8.69 22.66
N ALA A 4 -5.59 -7.70 23.19
CA ALA A 4 -5.39 -6.31 22.88
C ALA A 4 -3.95 -5.92 23.25
N THR A 5 -3.21 -5.34 22.31
CA THR A 5 -1.98 -4.60 22.62
C THR A 5 -2.30 -3.12 22.49
N SER A 6 -2.51 -2.47 23.63
CA SER A 6 -2.54 -1.02 23.76
C SER A 6 -1.31 -0.61 24.56
N HIS A 7 -0.41 0.18 23.98
CA HIS A 7 0.40 1.12 24.75
C HIS A 7 0.44 2.45 24.00
N HIS A 8 -0.25 3.40 24.61
CA HIS A 8 -0.41 4.80 24.30
C HIS A 8 0.79 5.61 24.80
N GLY A 9 1.23 6.59 24.03
CA GLY A 9 2.13 7.63 24.51
C GLY A 9 2.53 8.58 23.38
N GLN A 10 1.90 9.76 23.35
CA GLN A 10 2.42 11.08 22.97
C GLN A 10 1.23 11.95 22.49
N ASN A 11 0.77 12.81 23.40
CA ASN A 11 0.05 14.07 23.18
C ASN A 11 0.44 14.73 21.86
N GLN A 12 -0.50 15.18 20.99
CA GLN A 12 -0.43 16.42 20.19
C GLN A 12 -1.80 16.72 19.52
N SER A 13 -2.55 17.64 20.09
CA SER A 13 -3.88 18.12 19.66
C SER A 13 -3.81 19.25 18.59
N ILE A 14 -2.91 19.19 17.60
CA ILE A 14 -2.69 20.35 16.69
C ILE A 14 -2.80 20.03 15.18
N ASN A 15 -3.00 18.77 14.75
CA ASN A 15 -2.78 18.40 13.34
C ASN A 15 -3.88 17.58 12.64
N GLU A 16 -5.16 17.72 12.97
CA GLU A 16 -6.21 16.95 12.27
C GLU A 16 -6.50 17.39 10.84
N THR A 17 -6.44 18.70 10.55
CA THR A 17 -6.65 19.25 9.19
C THR A 17 -5.49 18.94 8.25
N ASN A 18 -4.25 19.01 8.75
CA ASN A 18 -3.04 18.61 8.02
C ASN A 18 -2.98 17.10 7.78
N ARG A 19 -3.43 16.28 8.76
CA ARG A 19 -3.53 14.82 8.56
C ARG A 19 -4.61 14.43 7.57
N LYS A 20 -5.70 15.19 7.44
CA LYS A 20 -6.72 14.98 6.40
C LYS A 20 -6.18 15.30 5.01
N HIS A 21 -5.53 16.45 4.80
CA HIS A 21 -4.89 16.78 3.52
C HIS A 21 -3.79 15.76 3.15
N GLN A 22 -2.92 15.39 4.09
CA GLN A 22 -1.94 14.32 3.86
C GLN A 22 -2.59 12.95 3.60
N ARG A 23 -3.77 12.64 4.14
CA ARG A 23 -4.48 11.38 3.85
C ARG A 23 -5.15 11.41 2.48
N ILE A 24 -5.62 12.57 2.02
CA ILE A 24 -6.22 12.76 0.70
C ILE A 24 -5.13 12.66 -0.38
N GLU A 25 -3.96 13.27 -0.17
CA GLU A 25 -2.78 13.09 -1.05
C GLU A 25 -2.18 11.66 -1.01
N ARG A 26 -2.54 10.85 -0.02
CA ARG A 26 -2.09 9.45 0.10
C ARG A 26 -2.99 8.45 -0.61
N GLN A 27 -4.16 8.85 -1.10
CA GLN A 27 -5.02 7.95 -1.85
C GLN A 27 -4.62 7.95 -3.31
N PHE A 28 -4.41 6.75 -3.85
CA PHE A 28 -4.17 6.57 -5.28
C PHE A 28 -5.48 6.73 -6.03
N THR A 29 -5.43 7.37 -7.21
CA THR A 29 -6.59 7.42 -8.10
C THR A 29 -6.92 6.04 -8.66
N SER A 30 -8.13 5.85 -9.18
CA SER A 30 -8.55 4.59 -9.80
C SER A 30 -7.57 4.14 -10.91
N ASP A 31 -7.16 5.09 -11.76
CA ASP A 31 -6.23 4.83 -12.86
C ASP A 31 -4.83 4.43 -12.35
N GLN A 32 -4.36 5.08 -11.28
CA GLN A 32 -3.09 4.73 -10.64
C GLN A 32 -3.15 3.30 -10.07
N ILE A 33 -4.25 2.93 -9.43
CA ILE A 33 -4.45 1.57 -8.89
C ILE A 33 -4.46 0.56 -10.04
N ALA A 34 -5.23 0.78 -11.10
CA ALA A 34 -5.32 -0.12 -12.24
C ALA A 34 -3.94 -0.36 -12.88
N ALA A 35 -3.16 0.70 -13.11
CA ALA A 35 -1.81 0.57 -13.66
C ALA A 35 -0.85 -0.20 -12.72
N LEU A 36 -0.95 0.01 -11.40
CA LEU A 36 -0.18 -0.73 -10.42
C LEU A 36 -0.57 -2.21 -10.36
N GLU A 37 -1.86 -2.53 -10.52
CA GLU A 37 -2.34 -3.92 -10.59
C GLU A 37 -1.86 -4.63 -11.85
N ILE A 38 -1.87 -3.95 -13.01
CA ILE A 38 -1.35 -4.49 -14.26
C ILE A 38 0.15 -4.83 -14.11
N GLU A 39 0.95 -3.92 -13.56
CA GLU A 39 2.38 -4.19 -13.35
C GLU A 39 2.60 -5.31 -12.31
N PHE A 40 1.76 -5.40 -11.27
CA PHE A 40 1.81 -6.50 -10.32
C PHE A 40 1.40 -7.85 -10.94
N PHE A 41 0.50 -7.85 -11.93
CA PHE A 41 0.18 -9.04 -12.70
C PHE A 41 1.44 -9.58 -13.40
N TYR A 42 2.19 -8.71 -14.09
CA TYR A 42 3.44 -9.08 -14.76
C TYR A 42 4.59 -9.42 -13.80
N ALA A 43 4.74 -8.67 -12.71
CA ALA A 43 5.84 -8.85 -11.76
C ALA A 43 5.38 -8.67 -10.30
N LYS A 44 5.32 -9.77 -9.54
CA LYS A 44 4.95 -9.74 -8.10
C LYS A 44 5.97 -8.97 -7.23
N TYR A 45 7.21 -8.87 -7.72
CA TYR A 45 8.31 -8.18 -7.08
C TYR A 45 8.86 -7.11 -8.00
N MET A 46 8.87 -5.86 -7.54
CA MET A 46 9.30 -4.72 -8.33
C MET A 46 10.83 -4.55 -8.26
N THR A 47 11.47 -4.42 -9.41
CA THR A 47 12.90 -4.08 -9.51
C THR A 47 13.15 -2.58 -9.28
N ARG A 48 14.40 -2.18 -9.04
CA ARG A 48 14.75 -0.76 -8.89
C ARG A 48 14.36 0.07 -10.12
N HIS A 49 14.68 -0.43 -11.32
CA HIS A 49 14.36 0.25 -12.57
C HIS A 49 12.84 0.30 -12.84
N GLY A 50 12.12 -0.80 -12.60
CA GLY A 50 10.66 -0.83 -12.73
C GLY A 50 9.97 0.18 -11.81
N ARG A 51 10.47 0.33 -10.58
CA ARG A 51 9.94 1.31 -9.61
C ARG A 51 10.10 2.75 -10.11
N ILE A 52 11.26 3.12 -10.63
CA ILE A 52 11.51 4.47 -11.16
C ILE A 52 10.58 4.75 -12.35
N ARG A 53 10.44 3.79 -13.27
CA ARG A 53 9.56 3.91 -14.44
C ARG A 53 8.10 4.15 -14.05
N ILE A 54 7.58 3.34 -13.12
CA ILE A 54 6.18 3.43 -12.69
C ILE A 54 5.91 4.68 -11.84
N ALA A 55 6.85 5.06 -10.98
CA ALA A 55 6.78 6.31 -10.24
C ALA A 55 6.59 7.51 -11.18
N ARG A 56 7.47 7.63 -12.18
CA ARG A 56 7.38 8.70 -13.19
C ARG A 56 6.09 8.66 -14.00
N LYS A 57 5.69 7.47 -14.45
CA LYS A 57 4.47 7.29 -15.27
C LYS A 57 3.20 7.70 -14.52
N LEU A 58 3.13 7.43 -13.22
CA LEU A 58 1.93 7.63 -12.41
C LEU A 58 1.92 8.93 -11.60
N GLY A 59 2.98 9.75 -11.69
CA GLY A 59 3.14 10.95 -10.86
C GLY A 59 3.30 10.61 -9.37
N LEU A 60 3.83 9.42 -9.07
CA LEU A 60 4.04 8.93 -7.71
C LEU A 60 5.52 8.99 -7.35
N ASN A 61 5.84 9.00 -6.06
CA ASN A 61 7.21 8.78 -5.62
C ASN A 61 7.52 7.27 -5.52
N GLU A 62 8.81 6.92 -5.62
CA GLU A 62 9.26 5.51 -5.53
C GLU A 62 8.82 4.83 -4.23
N ARG A 63 8.74 5.59 -3.12
CA ARG A 63 8.33 5.07 -1.82
C ARG A 63 6.86 4.62 -1.82
N GLN A 64 5.96 5.39 -2.43
CA GLN A 64 4.55 5.06 -2.58
C GLN A 64 4.39 3.76 -3.38
N VAL A 65 5.09 3.63 -4.50
CA VAL A 65 5.10 2.40 -5.31
C VAL A 65 5.63 1.22 -4.48
N LYS A 66 6.71 1.40 -3.71
CA LYS A 66 7.26 0.36 -2.82
C LYS A 66 6.26 -0.08 -1.75
N ILE A 67 5.58 0.87 -1.10
CA ILE A 67 4.57 0.58 -0.07
C ILE A 67 3.40 -0.17 -0.69
N TRP A 68 2.88 0.30 -1.82
CA TRP A 68 1.76 -0.35 -2.50
C TRP A 68 2.09 -1.79 -2.89
N PHE A 69 3.24 -2.05 -3.51
CA PHE A 69 3.66 -3.41 -3.87
C PHE A 69 3.82 -4.33 -2.64
N SER A 70 4.24 -3.77 -1.51
CA SER A 70 4.35 -4.52 -0.25
C SER A 70 2.98 -4.89 0.31
N SER A 71 2.03 -3.95 0.31
CA SER A 71 0.64 -4.20 0.70
C SER A 71 -0.06 -5.18 -0.23
N ARG A 72 0.13 -5.04 -1.55
CA ARG A 72 -0.49 -5.93 -2.54
C ARG A 72 0.02 -7.37 -2.41
N ARG A 73 1.31 -7.58 -2.16
CA ARG A 73 1.87 -8.92 -1.87
C ARG A 73 1.27 -9.55 -0.61
N LYS A 74 1.11 -8.78 0.47
CA LYS A 74 0.43 -9.29 1.68
C LYS A 74 -0.98 -9.75 1.37
N LYS A 75 -1.75 -8.96 0.62
CA LYS A 75 -3.11 -9.33 0.18
C LYS A 75 -3.08 -10.62 -0.66
N TRP A 76 -2.18 -10.71 -1.64
CA TRP A 76 -2.02 -11.90 -2.48
C TRP A 76 -1.65 -13.16 -1.67
N GLN A 77 -0.74 -13.04 -0.70
CA GLN A 77 -0.39 -14.13 0.20
C GLN A 77 -1.59 -14.59 1.04
N ASN A 78 -2.37 -13.64 1.56
CA ASN A 78 -3.58 -13.97 2.33
C ASN A 78 -4.64 -14.65 1.45
N GLU A 79 -4.87 -14.15 0.24
CA GLU A 79 -5.77 -14.77 -0.76
C GLU A 79 -5.34 -16.23 -1.05
N SER A 80 -4.04 -16.47 -1.22
CA SER A 80 -3.51 -17.82 -1.45
C SER A 80 -3.63 -18.76 -0.24
N ARG A 81 -3.59 -18.23 0.99
CA ARG A 81 -3.74 -19.02 2.22
C ARG A 81 -5.18 -19.41 2.47
N ILE A 82 -6.13 -18.52 2.17
CA ILE A 82 -7.57 -18.78 2.32
C ILE A 82 -8.04 -19.87 1.34
N SER A 83 -7.41 -19.99 0.17
CA SER A 83 -7.72 -21.05 -0.81
C SER A 83 -7.29 -22.46 -0.38
N ASN A 84 -6.49 -22.63 0.68
CA ASN A 84 -5.94 -23.93 1.09
C ASN A 84 -6.60 -24.50 2.36
N HIS A 85 -7.78 -24.02 2.75
CA HIS A 85 -8.60 -24.64 3.79
C HIS A 85 -9.91 -25.14 3.17
N PRO A 86 -10.07 -26.46 2.92
CA PRO A 86 -11.40 -27.01 2.67
C PRO A 86 -12.18 -26.94 3.98
N HIS A 87 -13.46 -26.58 3.88
CA HIS A 87 -14.43 -26.66 4.97
C HIS A 87 -14.56 -28.09 5.51
#